data_AF-A0A7J9TA29-F1
#
_entry.id   AF-A0A7J9TA29-F1
#
_cell.length_a   1.000
_cell.length_b   1.000
_cell.length_c   1.000
_cell.angle_alpha   90.00
_cell.angle_beta   90.00
_cell.angle_gamma   90.00
#
_symmetry.space_group_name_H-M   'P 1'
#
loop_
_entity.id
_entity.type
_entity.pdbx_description
1 polymer ?
#
loop_
_entity_poly.entity_id
_entity_poly.type
_entity_poly.pdbx_seq_one_letter_code
_entity_poly.pdbx_strand_id
1 'polypeptide(L)' 'MAKPIKFGLTLKDEDARQFWMDKNNPKVTREQVDMFKEARQIYKCNFKH' A
#
# COMPACT_ATOMS: atom_id res chain seq x y z
N MET A 1 -12.19 8.56 -13.48
CA MET A 1 -11.41 8.63 -12.23
C MET A 1 -12.03 9.69 -11.35
N ALA A 2 -12.48 9.34 -10.14
CA ALA A 2 -12.93 10.36 -9.19
C ALA A 2 -11.76 11.30 -8.90
N LYS A 3 -12.00 12.62 -8.86
CA LYS A 3 -11.01 13.63 -8.46
C LYS A 3 -11.24 13.97 -6.98
N PRO A 4 -10.74 13.18 -6.01
CA PRO A 4 -11.12 13.28 -4.60
C PRO A 4 -10.90 14.68 -4.01
N ILE A 5 -9.85 15.38 -4.44
CA ILE A 5 -9.57 16.78 -4.05
C ILE A 5 -10.69 17.73 -4.52
N LYS A 6 -11.24 17.52 -5.72
CA LYS A 6 -12.34 18.35 -6.27
C LYS A 6 -13.65 18.16 -5.50
N PHE A 7 -13.80 17.05 -4.80
CA PHE A 7 -14.96 16.73 -3.96
C PHE A 7 -14.74 17.08 -2.47
N GLY A 8 -13.61 17.71 -2.11
CA GLY A 8 -13.31 18.04 -0.71
C GLY A 8 -13.09 16.80 0.18
N LEU A 9 -12.84 15.63 -0.42
CA LEU A 9 -12.54 14.38 0.28
C LEU A 9 -11.08 14.41 0.75
N THR A 10 -10.84 15.24 1.76
CA THR A 10 -9.58 15.31 2.50
C THR A 10 -9.71 14.45 3.74
N LEU A 11 -8.73 13.57 4.00
CA LEU A 11 -8.60 12.91 5.29
C LEU A 11 -8.41 14.00 6.36
N LYS A 12 -9.26 14.01 7.38
CA LYS A 12 -9.17 14.94 8.51
C LYS A 12 -9.01 14.15 9.79
N ASP A 13 -8.41 14.79 10.79
CA ASP A 13 -8.38 14.34 12.17
C ASP A 13 -7.99 12.85 12.32
N GLU A 14 -8.92 11.99 12.76
CA GLU A 14 -8.67 10.59 13.04
C GLU A 14 -8.30 9.77 11.80
N ASP A 15 -8.93 10.03 10.65
CA ASP A 15 -8.62 9.34 9.40
C ASP A 15 -7.22 9.69 8.90
N ALA A 16 -6.84 10.96 9.04
CA ALA A 16 -5.48 11.39 8.71
C ALA A 16 -4.46 10.75 9.65
N ARG A 17 -4.75 10.71 10.96
CA ARG A 17 -3.88 10.07 11.95
C ARG A 17 -3.72 8.58 11.67
N GLN A 18 -4.82 7.88 11.38
CA GLN A 18 -4.84 6.46 11.08
C GLN A 18 -4.05 6.16 9.80
N PHE A 19 -4.23 6.97 8.76
CA PHE A 19 -3.44 6.87 7.53
C PHE A 19 -1.94 6.98 7.79
N TRP A 20 -1.51 7.96 8.61
CA TRP A 20 -0.10 8.12 8.95
C TRP A 20 0.43 6.98 9.82
N MET A 21 -0.37 6.46 10.75
CA MET A 21 -0.02 5.29 11.56
C MET A 21 0.16 4.04 10.69
N ASP A 22 -0.78 3.77 9.79
CA ASP A 22 -0.72 2.62 8.89
C ASP A 22 0.39 2.77 7.85
N LYS A 23 0.68 3.99 7.40
CA LYS A 23 1.82 4.27 6.51
C LYS A 23 3.17 4.00 7.19
N ASN A 24 3.31 4.38 8.46
CA ASN A 24 4.55 4.21 9.21
C ASN A 24 4.71 2.78 9.74
N ASN A 25 3.60 2.09 10.05
CA ASN A 25 3.59 0.72 10.54
C ASN A 25 2.46 -0.08 9.85
N PRO A 26 2.68 -0.52 8.60
CA PRO A 26 1.66 -1.20 7.83
C PRO A 26 1.30 -2.53 8.48
N LYS A 27 0.03 -2.67 8.88
CA LYS A 27 -0.52 -3.94 9.35
C LYS A 27 -0.77 -4.84 8.14
N VAL A 28 0.22 -5.67 7.82
CA VAL A 28 0.14 -6.64 6.73
C VAL A 28 -0.06 -8.05 7.27
N THR A 29 -0.79 -8.87 6.53
CA THR A 29 -0.92 -10.30 6.83
C THR A 29 0.31 -11.07 6.35
N ARG A 30 0.54 -12.26 6.92
CA ARG A 30 1.62 -13.15 6.45
C ARG A 30 1.46 -13.52 4.97
N GLU A 31 0.22 -13.76 4.55
CA GLU A 31 -0.14 -14.08 3.16
C GLU A 31 0.27 -12.97 2.19
N GLN A 32 0.02 -11.71 2.55
CA GLN A 32 0.44 -10.57 1.73
C GLN A 32 1.96 -10.49 1.60
N VAL A 33 2.69 -10.72 2.70
CA VAL A 33 4.15 -10.73 2.69
C VAL A 33 4.69 -11.85 1.78
N ASP A 34 4.10 -13.05 1.85
CA ASP A 34 4.55 -14.19 1.05
C ASP A 34 4.22 -14.01 -0.44
N MET A 35 3.06 -13.44 -0.76
CA MET A 35 2.71 -13.01 -2.12
C MET A 35 3.78 -12.07 -2.71
N PHE A 36 4.22 -11.06 -1.95
CA PHE A 36 5.26 -10.14 -2.44
C PHE A 36 6.63 -10.79 -2.61
N LYS A 37 6.99 -11.76 -1.75
CA LYS A 37 8.24 -12.53 -1.92
C LYS A 37 8.19 -13.37 -3.20
N GLU A 38 7.07 -14.03 -3.47
CA GLU A 38 6.88 -14.82 -4.68
C GLU A 38 6.96 -13.94 -5.93
N ALA A 39 6.23 -12.82 -5.94
CA ALA A 39 6.27 -11.87 -7.05
C ALA A 39 7.69 -11.36 -7.32
N ARG A 40 8.47 -11.05 -6.27
CA ARG A 40 9.87 -10.64 -6.40
C ARG A 40 10.73 -11.75 -7.00
N GLN A 41 10.48 -13.01 -6.63
CA GLN A 41 11.21 -14.15 -7.17
C GLN A 41 10.90 -14.36 -8.65
N ILE A 42 9.62 -14.30 -9.04
CA ILE A 42 9.19 -14.39 -10.44
C ILE A 42 9.85 -13.27 -11.26
N TYR A 43 9.84 -12.04 -10.77
CA TYR A 43 10.47 -10.91 -11.46
C TYR A 43 11.97 -11.16 -11.69
N LYS A 44 12.70 -11.60 -10.66
CA LYS A 44 14.13 -11.92 -10.77
C LYS A 44 14.42 -13.08 -11.73
N CYS A 45 13.53 -14.07 -11.80
CA CYS A 45 13.70 -15.21 -12.70
C CYS A 45 13.40 -14.84 -14.15
N ASN A 46 12.38 -14.03 -14.40
CA ASN A 46 11.87 -13.74 -15.74
C ASN A 46 12.50 -12.50 -16.38
N PHE A 47 13.01 -11.56 -15.58
CA PHE A 47 13.57 -10.29 -16.07
C PHE A 47 15.02 -10.11 -15.65
N LYS A 48 15.85 -11.14 -15.84
CA LYS A 48 17.32 -10.98 -15.80
C LYS A 48 17.75 -10.18 -17.03
N HIS A 49 18.14 -8.92 -16.81
CA HIS A 49 19.05 -8.21 -17.71
C HIS A 49 20.48 -8.68 -17.47
#